data_AF-A0A7C1C4Z2-F1
#
_entry.id   AF-A0A7C1C4Z2-F1
#
_cell.length_a   1.000
_cell.length_b   1.000
_cell.length_c   1.000
_cell.angle_alpha   90.00
_cell.angle_beta   90.00
_cell.angle_gamma   90.00
#
_symmetry.space_group_name_H-M   'P 1'
#
loop_
_entity.id
_entity.type
_entity.pdbx_description
1 polymer ?
#
loop_
_entity_poly.entity_id
_entity_poly.type
_entity_poly.pdbx_seq_one_letter_code
_entity_poly.pdbx_strand_id
1 'polypeptide(L)'
;ELCNIPLPGLRSFDKKKFSRLRDIYKDFTPVDAVSIKEIEKTTNHDVKAVEYFIKQYFDEEGLSEFREFIHFGLTSQDINNTALPLAMKDAHNFVIFPVIGKLLNKISLLAHEWKDVAMLSRTHGQPASPTRLGKEIYVFAERIEDQLRMLRSIPFSGKFGGATGNMNAHVVAYPDINWEDFAGDFIVNNLGLHRQRITTQIEHYDYMAAYFNNLARINTILLDLSRDMWLYVSMEYFKQKIKEGEVGSSAMPHKVNPIDFENAEGNLGIANALFHHLAEKLPVSRLQRDLTDSTVTRTIGIPLAHTLIALKSLMKGMDKLILNKEKIDADLQNNWPVIAEAIQTILRRENYPDPYETLLKLTRTNKKITGETIREFIDGLDVPEKVKDELKAIRPDNYTGLEML
;
A
#
# COMPACT_ATOMS: atom_id res chain seq x y z
N GLU A 1 -30.50 -13.61 -11.56
CA GLU A 1 -31.07 -13.31 -10.22
C GLU A 1 -32.58 -13.17 -10.18
N LEU A 2 -33.22 -12.22 -10.87
CA LEU A 2 -34.68 -12.08 -10.81
C LEU A 2 -35.44 -13.37 -11.21
N CYS A 3 -34.89 -14.19 -12.11
CA CYS A 3 -35.44 -15.51 -12.46
C CYS A 3 -35.33 -16.59 -11.36
N ASN A 4 -34.68 -16.29 -10.23
CA ASN A 4 -34.53 -17.19 -9.07
C ASN A 4 -35.61 -16.93 -8.00
N ILE A 5 -36.40 -15.86 -8.13
CA ILE A 5 -37.53 -15.52 -7.25
C ILE A 5 -38.86 -15.64 -8.02
N PRO A 6 -40.01 -15.82 -7.35
CA PRO A 6 -41.26 -16.22 -8.00
C PRO A 6 -42.01 -15.09 -8.75
N LEU A 7 -41.31 -14.32 -9.58
CA LEU A 7 -41.89 -13.22 -10.36
C LEU A 7 -42.73 -13.74 -11.54
N PRO A 8 -44.03 -13.39 -11.65
CA PRO A 8 -44.91 -13.88 -12.70
C PRO A 8 -44.36 -13.68 -14.13
N GLY A 9 -43.80 -12.52 -14.43
CA GLY A 9 -43.27 -12.19 -15.76
C GLY A 9 -41.98 -12.93 -16.16
N LEU A 10 -41.36 -13.68 -15.25
CA LEU A 10 -40.14 -14.46 -15.50
C LEU A 10 -40.34 -15.97 -15.30
N ARG A 11 -41.57 -16.44 -15.00
CA ARG A 11 -41.85 -17.86 -14.73
C ARG A 11 -41.53 -18.78 -15.91
N SER A 12 -41.76 -18.30 -17.14
CA SER A 12 -41.51 -19.04 -18.38
C SER A 12 -40.07 -18.93 -18.88
N PHE A 13 -39.19 -18.19 -18.19
CA PHE A 13 -37.82 -17.99 -18.66
C PHE A 13 -37.02 -19.29 -18.66
N ASP A 14 -36.48 -19.69 -19.82
CA ASP A 14 -35.64 -20.88 -19.93
C ASP A 14 -34.26 -20.65 -19.29
N LYS A 15 -34.07 -21.21 -18.09
CA LYS A 15 -32.82 -21.10 -17.33
C LYS A 15 -31.60 -21.70 -18.04
N LYS A 16 -31.77 -22.55 -19.06
CA LYS A 16 -30.66 -23.05 -19.88
C LYS A 16 -29.94 -21.92 -20.64
N LYS A 17 -30.63 -20.81 -20.90
CA LYS A 17 -30.08 -19.62 -21.57
C LYS A 17 -29.17 -18.76 -20.66
N PHE A 18 -29.08 -19.04 -19.36
CA PHE A 18 -28.23 -18.26 -18.45
C PHE A 18 -26.76 -18.28 -18.85
N SER A 19 -26.23 -19.40 -19.37
CA SER A 19 -24.84 -19.41 -19.82
C SER A 19 -24.64 -18.42 -20.96
N ARG A 20 -25.49 -18.51 -21.99
CA ARG A 20 -25.47 -17.64 -23.16
C ARG A 20 -25.58 -16.16 -22.80
N LEU A 21 -26.47 -15.79 -21.88
CA LEU A 21 -26.60 -14.41 -21.41
C LEU A 21 -25.36 -13.90 -20.66
N ARG A 22 -24.61 -14.78 -19.99
CA ARG A 22 -23.36 -14.37 -19.33
C ARG A 22 -22.22 -14.17 -20.33
N ASP A 23 -22.31 -14.75 -21.52
CA ASP A 23 -21.32 -14.55 -22.58
C ASP A 23 -21.24 -13.06 -22.99
N ILE A 24 -22.34 -12.29 -22.82
CA ILE A 24 -22.37 -10.83 -23.02
C ILE A 24 -21.21 -10.11 -22.29
N TYR A 25 -20.92 -10.49 -21.03
CA TYR A 25 -19.84 -9.85 -20.27
C TYR A 25 -18.54 -10.68 -20.26
N LYS A 26 -18.60 -11.99 -20.51
CA LYS A 26 -17.41 -12.85 -20.55
C LYS A 26 -16.62 -12.68 -21.83
N ASP A 27 -17.32 -12.47 -22.95
CA ASP A 27 -16.73 -12.27 -24.27
C ASP A 27 -16.79 -10.80 -24.70
N PHE A 28 -16.97 -9.88 -23.73
CA PHE A 28 -17.08 -8.44 -23.99
C PHE A 28 -15.80 -7.90 -24.64
N THR A 29 -15.97 -7.17 -25.75
CA THR A 29 -14.87 -6.65 -26.56
C THR A 29 -14.87 -5.12 -26.63
N PRO A 30 -13.76 -4.50 -27.11
CA PRO A 30 -13.76 -3.07 -27.42
C PRO A 30 -14.81 -2.64 -28.46
N VAL A 31 -15.27 -3.55 -29.34
CA VAL A 31 -16.34 -3.26 -30.31
C VAL A 31 -17.66 -3.04 -29.59
N ASP A 32 -17.97 -3.86 -28.59
CA ASP A 32 -19.15 -3.72 -27.75
C ASP A 32 -19.13 -2.40 -26.97
N ALA A 33 -17.96 -2.04 -26.41
CA ALA A 33 -17.77 -0.75 -25.76
C ALA A 33 -18.04 0.43 -26.71
N VAL A 34 -17.56 0.37 -27.96
CA VAL A 34 -17.85 1.39 -28.98
C VAL A 34 -19.34 1.44 -29.29
N SER A 35 -20.02 0.29 -29.43
CA SER A 35 -21.48 0.24 -29.64
C SER A 35 -22.24 0.96 -28.51
N ILE A 36 -21.88 0.70 -27.26
CA ILE A 36 -22.44 1.42 -26.10
C ILE A 36 -22.17 2.93 -26.20
N LYS A 37 -20.96 3.35 -26.58
CA LYS A 37 -20.64 4.77 -26.77
C LYS A 37 -21.45 5.41 -27.90
N GLU A 38 -21.77 4.70 -28.98
CA GLU A 38 -22.64 5.20 -30.03
C GLU A 38 -24.08 5.41 -29.53
N ILE A 39 -24.62 4.47 -28.74
CA ILE A 39 -25.93 4.63 -28.08
C ILE A 39 -25.88 5.81 -27.08
N GLU A 40 -24.77 5.98 -26.37
CA GLU A 40 -24.56 7.06 -25.42
C GLU A 40 -24.61 8.45 -26.07
N LYS A 41 -24.16 8.60 -27.33
CA LYS A 41 -24.26 9.89 -28.05
C LYS A 41 -25.69 10.40 -28.14
N THR A 42 -26.67 9.49 -28.26
CA THR A 42 -28.10 9.85 -28.30
C THR A 42 -28.68 10.01 -26.90
N THR A 43 -28.35 9.11 -25.97
CA THR A 43 -28.96 9.10 -24.63
C THR A 43 -28.35 10.12 -23.68
N ASN A 44 -27.10 10.53 -23.92
CA ASN A 44 -26.27 11.31 -23.00
C ASN A 44 -26.23 10.72 -21.57
N HIS A 45 -26.34 9.39 -21.48
CA HIS A 45 -26.37 8.65 -20.22
C HIS A 45 -25.78 7.25 -20.40
N ASP A 46 -24.59 7.02 -19.84
CA ASP A 46 -23.81 5.78 -19.98
C ASP A 46 -24.55 4.50 -19.53
N VAL A 47 -25.10 4.46 -18.32
CA VAL A 47 -25.83 3.26 -17.84
C VAL A 47 -27.08 2.99 -18.68
N LYS A 48 -27.77 4.04 -19.17
CA LYS A 48 -28.92 3.85 -20.06
C LYS A 48 -28.49 3.28 -21.41
N ALA A 49 -27.32 3.67 -21.91
CA ALA A 49 -26.75 3.08 -23.11
C ALA A 49 -26.41 1.59 -22.92
N VAL A 50 -25.89 1.20 -21.76
CA VAL A 50 -25.68 -0.22 -21.40
C VAL A 50 -27.00 -0.99 -21.35
N GLU A 51 -28.06 -0.41 -20.76
CA GLU A 51 -29.39 -1.05 -20.76
C GLU A 51 -29.88 -1.32 -22.19
N TYR A 52 -29.78 -0.34 -23.09
CA TYR A 52 -30.18 -0.52 -24.48
C TYR A 52 -29.33 -1.55 -25.22
N PHE A 53 -28.03 -1.56 -25.00
CA PHE A 53 -27.14 -2.58 -25.56
C PHE A 53 -27.57 -4.00 -25.16
N ILE A 54 -27.87 -4.24 -23.88
CA ILE A 54 -28.34 -5.54 -23.41
C ILE A 54 -29.74 -5.87 -23.95
N LYS A 55 -30.63 -4.88 -24.06
CA LYS A 55 -31.98 -5.06 -24.66
C LYS A 55 -31.91 -5.48 -26.13
N GLN A 56 -31.01 -4.87 -26.90
CA GLN A 56 -30.76 -5.26 -28.31
C GLN A 56 -30.30 -6.72 -28.40
N TYR A 57 -29.37 -7.13 -27.54
CA TYR A 57 -28.93 -8.53 -27.48
C TYR A 57 -30.07 -9.50 -27.15
N PHE A 58 -30.98 -9.12 -26.24
CA PHE A 58 -32.18 -9.92 -25.94
C PHE A 58 -33.09 -10.05 -27.17
N ASP A 59 -33.24 -8.98 -27.96
CA ASP A 59 -34.04 -9.05 -29.19
C ASP A 59 -33.43 -9.99 -30.22
N GLU A 60 -32.11 -9.94 -30.40
CA GLU A 60 -31.37 -10.82 -31.33
C GLU A 60 -31.43 -12.31 -30.94
N GLU A 61 -31.43 -12.61 -29.64
CA GLU A 61 -31.51 -13.99 -29.12
C GLU A 61 -32.97 -14.50 -28.97
N GLY A 62 -33.95 -13.75 -29.50
CA GLY A 62 -35.38 -14.12 -29.45
C GLY A 62 -35.95 -14.11 -28.03
N LEU A 63 -35.49 -13.18 -27.19
CA LEU A 63 -35.88 -13.00 -25.78
C LEU A 63 -36.60 -11.67 -25.53
N SER A 64 -37.14 -11.03 -26.58
CA SER A 64 -37.79 -9.72 -26.50
C SER A 64 -38.89 -9.63 -25.43
N GLU A 65 -39.62 -10.72 -25.16
CA GLU A 65 -40.68 -10.75 -24.13
C GLU A 65 -40.15 -10.47 -22.71
N PHE A 66 -38.87 -10.74 -22.44
CA PHE A 66 -38.25 -10.57 -21.12
C PHE A 66 -37.38 -9.30 -21.02
N ARG A 67 -37.17 -8.56 -22.11
CA ARG A 67 -36.18 -7.48 -22.17
C ARG A 67 -36.50 -6.31 -21.22
N GLU A 68 -37.76 -6.09 -20.89
CA GLU A 68 -38.17 -5.02 -19.96
C GLU A 68 -37.85 -5.35 -18.48
N PHE A 69 -37.41 -6.58 -18.19
CA PHE A 69 -36.84 -6.91 -16.88
C PHE A 69 -35.36 -6.54 -16.75
N ILE A 70 -34.69 -6.15 -17.85
CA ILE A 70 -33.33 -5.60 -17.79
C ILE A 70 -33.42 -4.25 -17.07
N HIS A 71 -32.61 -4.08 -16.02
CA HIS A 71 -32.60 -2.90 -15.15
C HIS A 71 -33.92 -2.68 -14.38
N PHE A 72 -34.72 -3.74 -14.18
CA PHE A 72 -36.00 -3.67 -13.46
C PHE A 72 -35.86 -3.09 -12.05
N GLY A 73 -36.55 -1.98 -11.79
CA GLY A 73 -36.60 -1.32 -10.48
C GLY A 73 -35.28 -0.64 -10.04
N LEU A 74 -34.22 -0.76 -10.84
CA LEU A 74 -32.89 -0.28 -10.49
C LEU A 74 -32.74 1.22 -10.76
N THR A 75 -31.73 1.80 -10.13
CA THR A 75 -31.15 3.08 -10.54
C THR A 75 -29.73 2.87 -11.06
N SER A 76 -29.22 3.83 -11.83
CA SER A 76 -27.86 3.79 -12.38
C SER A 76 -26.78 3.53 -11.31
N GLN A 77 -26.99 4.03 -10.09
CA GLN A 77 -26.05 3.83 -8.98
C GLN A 77 -26.08 2.42 -8.38
N ASP A 78 -27.15 1.64 -8.55
CA ASP A 78 -27.12 0.22 -8.19
C ASP A 78 -26.13 -0.56 -9.08
N ILE A 79 -25.89 -0.09 -10.32
CA ILE A 79 -24.91 -0.65 -11.25
C ILE A 79 -23.52 -0.08 -10.92
N ASN A 80 -23.38 1.24 -10.80
CA ASN A 80 -22.08 1.87 -10.56
C ASN A 80 -21.47 1.46 -9.20
N ASN A 81 -22.25 1.48 -8.12
CA ASN A 81 -21.80 1.10 -6.76
C ASN A 81 -21.80 -0.41 -6.51
N THR A 82 -21.83 -1.22 -7.57
CA THR A 82 -21.50 -2.65 -7.52
C THR A 82 -20.37 -2.97 -8.49
N ALA A 83 -20.41 -2.43 -9.71
CA ALA A 83 -19.35 -2.60 -10.71
C ALA A 83 -18.01 -1.99 -10.28
N LEU A 84 -18.01 -0.78 -9.73
CA LEU A 84 -16.77 -0.11 -9.31
C LEU A 84 -16.12 -0.81 -8.09
N PRO A 85 -16.84 -1.13 -7.00
CA PRO A 85 -16.27 -1.91 -5.91
C PRO A 85 -15.75 -3.29 -6.33
N LEU A 86 -16.42 -3.97 -7.28
CA LEU A 86 -15.92 -5.21 -7.87
C LEU A 86 -14.59 -4.99 -8.62
N ALA A 87 -14.54 -4.01 -9.51
CA ALA A 87 -13.32 -3.69 -10.26
C ALA A 87 -12.16 -3.31 -9.31
N MET A 88 -12.45 -2.58 -8.23
CA MET A 88 -11.46 -2.26 -7.20
C MET A 88 -11.00 -3.48 -6.42
N LYS A 89 -11.92 -4.37 -6.03
CA LYS A 89 -11.61 -5.64 -5.35
C LYS A 89 -10.70 -6.51 -6.22
N ASP A 90 -11.00 -6.62 -7.51
CA ASP A 90 -10.22 -7.41 -8.45
C ASP A 90 -8.84 -6.77 -8.70
N ALA A 91 -8.78 -5.46 -8.93
CA ALA A 91 -7.51 -4.73 -9.05
C ALA A 91 -6.65 -4.89 -7.77
N HIS A 92 -7.27 -4.87 -6.60
CA HIS A 92 -6.58 -5.13 -5.34
C HIS A 92 -6.03 -6.55 -5.29
N ASN A 93 -6.89 -7.55 -5.42
CA ASN A 93 -6.53 -8.96 -5.22
C ASN A 93 -5.57 -9.50 -6.27
N PHE A 94 -5.75 -9.11 -7.53
CA PHE A 94 -4.96 -9.65 -8.64
C PHE A 94 -3.72 -8.84 -8.99
N VAL A 95 -3.68 -7.54 -8.62
CA VAL A 95 -2.58 -6.65 -9.03
C VAL A 95 -1.87 -6.04 -7.84
N ILE A 96 -2.55 -5.22 -7.03
CA ILE A 96 -1.88 -4.40 -6.01
C ILE A 96 -1.37 -5.27 -4.85
N PHE A 97 -2.24 -6.10 -4.27
CA PHE A 97 -1.92 -6.91 -3.11
C PHE A 97 -0.76 -7.89 -3.37
N PRO A 98 -0.73 -8.66 -4.50
CA PRO A 98 0.40 -9.54 -4.81
C PRO A 98 1.72 -8.80 -4.99
N VAL A 99 1.70 -7.58 -5.57
CA VAL A 99 2.93 -6.82 -5.80
C VAL A 99 3.50 -6.25 -4.49
N ILE A 100 2.64 -5.75 -3.59
CA ILE A 100 3.08 -5.35 -2.24
C ILE A 100 3.65 -6.56 -1.50
N GLY A 101 2.99 -7.72 -1.57
CA GLY A 101 3.48 -8.95 -0.95
C GLY A 101 4.85 -9.40 -1.47
N LYS A 102 5.11 -9.28 -2.78
CA LYS A 102 6.43 -9.56 -3.36
C LYS A 102 7.50 -8.61 -2.84
N LEU A 103 7.21 -7.31 -2.76
CA LEU A 103 8.14 -6.32 -2.23
C LEU A 103 8.43 -6.56 -0.73
N LEU A 104 7.39 -6.81 0.07
CA LEU A 104 7.53 -7.15 1.48
C LEU A 104 8.45 -8.37 1.68
N ASN A 105 8.22 -9.44 0.90
CA ASN A 105 9.07 -10.62 0.95
C ASN A 105 10.52 -10.29 0.58
N LYS A 106 10.75 -9.44 -0.43
CA LYS A 106 12.11 -8.99 -0.77
C LYS A 106 12.77 -8.25 0.40
N ILE A 107 12.07 -7.27 0.97
CA ILE A 107 12.57 -6.47 2.12
C ILE A 107 12.93 -7.41 3.27
N SER A 108 12.06 -8.37 3.58
CA SER A 108 12.27 -9.35 4.63
C SER A 108 13.47 -10.25 4.37
N LEU A 109 13.66 -10.73 3.14
CA LEU A 109 14.82 -11.55 2.77
C LEU A 109 16.13 -10.77 2.91
N LEU A 110 16.18 -9.52 2.43
CA LEU A 110 17.37 -8.67 2.58
C LEU A 110 17.65 -8.34 4.05
N ALA A 111 16.61 -8.10 4.83
CA ALA A 111 16.74 -7.90 6.28
C ALA A 111 17.42 -9.10 6.96
N HIS A 112 17.00 -10.32 6.64
CA HIS A 112 17.61 -11.54 7.20
C HIS A 112 19.03 -11.78 6.64
N GLU A 113 19.27 -11.47 5.37
CA GLU A 113 20.61 -11.55 4.77
C GLU A 113 21.61 -10.64 5.48
N TRP A 114 21.17 -9.45 5.91
CA TRP A 114 22.02 -8.44 6.54
C TRP A 114 21.86 -8.35 8.06
N LYS A 115 21.25 -9.36 8.69
CA LYS A 115 20.93 -9.34 10.12
C LYS A 115 22.15 -9.16 11.01
N ASP A 116 23.31 -9.69 10.62
CA ASP A 116 24.55 -9.64 11.40
C ASP A 116 25.47 -8.47 11.01
N VAL A 117 25.03 -7.60 10.10
CA VAL A 117 25.83 -6.46 9.63
C VAL A 117 25.65 -5.30 10.60
N ALA A 118 26.59 -5.16 11.55
CA ALA A 118 26.67 -3.98 12.41
C ALA A 118 26.82 -2.71 11.56
N MET A 119 26.11 -1.64 11.94
CA MET A 119 26.08 -0.38 11.21
C MET A 119 26.05 0.80 12.17
N LEU A 120 26.73 1.88 11.81
CA LEU A 120 26.65 3.15 12.54
C LEU A 120 25.26 3.77 12.32
N SER A 121 24.48 3.90 13.39
CA SER A 121 23.19 4.60 13.34
C SER A 121 23.38 6.10 13.18
N ARG A 122 22.35 6.78 12.68
CA ARG A 122 22.31 8.23 12.61
C ARG A 122 21.02 8.80 13.18
N THR A 123 21.15 9.70 14.15
CA THR A 123 20.03 10.48 14.69
C THR A 123 20.32 11.96 14.46
N HIS A 124 19.36 12.72 13.92
CA HIS A 124 19.61 14.09 13.44
C HIS A 124 20.77 14.16 12.42
N GLY A 125 21.00 13.09 11.66
CA GLY A 125 22.13 12.93 10.73
C GLY A 125 23.49 12.68 11.41
N GLN A 126 23.58 12.72 12.73
CA GLN A 126 24.81 12.57 13.50
C GLN A 126 25.06 11.10 13.92
N PRO A 127 26.33 10.67 14.04
CA PRO A 127 26.67 9.35 14.58
C PRO A 127 25.98 9.08 15.92
N ALA A 128 25.38 7.90 16.05
CA ALA A 128 24.65 7.45 17.23
C ALA A 128 24.98 5.99 17.57
N SER A 129 24.42 5.48 18.67
CA SER A 129 24.62 4.10 19.12
C SER A 129 24.40 3.09 17.98
N PRO A 130 25.32 2.15 17.75
CA PRO A 130 25.27 1.23 16.61
C PRO A 130 23.96 0.41 16.54
N THR A 131 23.61 0.02 15.32
CA THR A 131 22.48 -0.87 15.00
C THR A 131 22.95 -2.03 14.13
N ARG A 132 22.01 -2.82 13.61
CA ARG A 132 22.22 -3.81 12.55
C ARG A 132 21.46 -3.39 11.30
N LEU A 133 22.11 -3.43 10.14
CA LEU A 133 21.49 -3.08 8.86
C LEU A 133 20.24 -3.92 8.61
N GLY A 134 20.30 -5.23 8.85
CA GLY A 134 19.14 -6.11 8.70
C GLY A 134 17.95 -5.67 9.56
N LYS A 135 18.20 -5.25 10.80
CA LYS A 135 17.17 -4.69 11.68
C LYS A 135 16.55 -3.43 11.10
N GLU A 136 17.35 -2.49 10.58
CA GLU A 136 16.80 -1.25 10.00
C GLU A 136 15.94 -1.52 8.76
N ILE A 137 16.32 -2.50 7.93
CA ILE A 137 15.48 -2.93 6.79
C ILE A 137 14.20 -3.61 7.29
N TYR A 138 14.26 -4.42 8.35
CA TYR A 138 13.09 -5.12 8.88
C TYR A 138 12.05 -4.19 9.52
N VAL A 139 12.45 -3.03 10.05
CA VAL A 139 11.50 -2.00 10.53
C VAL A 139 10.46 -1.68 9.46
N PHE A 140 10.86 -1.61 8.19
CA PHE A 140 9.93 -1.37 7.09
C PHE A 140 9.04 -2.59 6.80
N ALA A 141 9.58 -3.81 6.89
CA ALA A 141 8.80 -5.03 6.71
C ALA A 141 7.69 -5.12 7.75
N GLU A 142 8.01 -4.96 9.04
CA GLU A 142 7.04 -4.99 10.15
C GLU A 142 5.95 -3.91 9.97
N ARG A 143 6.35 -2.66 9.67
CA ARG A 143 5.40 -1.57 9.40
C ARG A 143 4.46 -1.88 8.24
N ILE A 144 4.96 -2.48 7.15
CA ILE A 144 4.14 -2.85 5.99
C ILE A 144 3.20 -4.01 6.35
N GLU A 145 3.67 -5.02 7.07
CA GLU A 145 2.85 -6.16 7.54
C GLU A 145 1.66 -5.67 8.36
N ASP A 146 1.88 -4.75 9.27
CA ASP A 146 0.81 -4.15 10.09
C ASP A 146 -0.24 -3.43 9.23
N GLN A 147 0.21 -2.65 8.25
CA GLN A 147 -0.71 -1.98 7.34
C GLN A 147 -1.43 -2.96 6.41
N LEU A 148 -0.82 -4.09 6.02
CA LEU A 148 -1.49 -5.14 5.26
C LEU A 148 -2.54 -5.87 6.10
N ARG A 149 -2.28 -6.08 7.40
CA ARG A 149 -3.29 -6.63 8.34
C ARG A 149 -4.50 -5.70 8.44
N MET A 150 -4.28 -4.39 8.58
CA MET A 150 -5.35 -3.39 8.55
C MET A 150 -6.09 -3.38 7.21
N LEU A 151 -5.36 -3.39 6.09
CA LEU A 151 -5.95 -3.38 4.75
C LEU A 151 -6.90 -4.54 4.51
N ARG A 152 -6.51 -5.75 4.93
CA ARG A 152 -7.31 -6.98 4.80
C ARG A 152 -8.62 -6.94 5.60
N SER A 153 -8.69 -6.10 6.65
CA SER A 153 -9.89 -5.96 7.48
C SER A 153 -10.93 -5.02 6.86
N ILE A 154 -10.57 -4.25 5.84
CA ILE A 154 -11.45 -3.29 5.17
C ILE A 154 -12.26 -4.05 4.11
N PRO A 155 -13.60 -4.15 4.24
CA PRO A 155 -14.41 -4.82 3.25
C PRO A 155 -14.54 -3.99 1.97
N PHE A 156 -14.60 -4.65 0.82
CA PHE A 156 -15.15 -4.03 -0.40
C PHE A 156 -16.67 -4.07 -0.31
N SER A 157 -17.29 -2.90 -0.22
CA SER A 157 -18.72 -2.76 -0.05
C SER A 157 -19.43 -2.36 -1.33
N GLY A 158 -20.72 -2.68 -1.42
CA GLY A 158 -21.58 -2.18 -2.49
C GLY A 158 -22.98 -1.83 -1.98
N LYS A 159 -23.68 -1.03 -2.77
CA LYS A 159 -25.06 -0.60 -2.54
C LYS A 159 -25.97 -1.16 -3.61
N PHE A 160 -27.13 -1.66 -3.21
CA PHE A 160 -28.18 -2.11 -4.10
C PHE A 160 -29.54 -1.88 -3.44
N GLY A 161 -30.24 -0.82 -3.86
CA GLY A 161 -31.36 -0.25 -3.12
C GLY A 161 -32.33 0.62 -3.93
N GLY A 162 -32.17 0.72 -5.25
CA GLY A 162 -33.04 1.55 -6.09
C GLY A 162 -32.77 3.06 -5.93
N ALA A 163 -33.69 3.86 -6.47
CA ALA A 163 -33.50 5.30 -6.71
C ALA A 163 -33.09 6.14 -5.50
N THR A 164 -33.52 5.80 -4.29
CA THR A 164 -33.16 6.55 -3.06
C THR A 164 -32.79 5.62 -1.90
N GLY A 165 -32.42 4.37 -2.21
CA GLY A 165 -31.96 3.39 -1.21
C GLY A 165 -33.07 2.60 -0.50
N ASN A 166 -34.34 2.80 -0.85
CA ASN A 166 -35.49 2.18 -0.16
C ASN A 166 -36.26 1.15 -1.00
N MET A 167 -35.74 0.75 -2.17
CA MET A 167 -36.38 -0.23 -3.06
C MET A 167 -37.82 0.12 -3.48
N ASN A 168 -38.19 1.41 -3.53
CA ASN A 168 -39.58 1.86 -3.78
C ASN A 168 -40.23 1.20 -5.01
N ALA A 169 -39.51 1.19 -6.14
CA ALA A 169 -40.00 0.61 -7.40
C ALA A 169 -40.21 -0.91 -7.32
N HIS A 170 -39.38 -1.60 -6.54
CA HIS A 170 -39.47 -3.03 -6.34
C HIS A 170 -40.67 -3.38 -5.46
N VAL A 171 -40.83 -2.68 -4.33
CA VAL A 171 -41.91 -2.91 -3.36
C VAL A 171 -43.27 -2.61 -3.96
N VAL A 172 -43.41 -1.53 -4.75
CA VAL A 172 -44.71 -1.22 -5.39
C VAL A 172 -45.09 -2.22 -6.47
N ALA A 173 -44.10 -2.75 -7.22
CA ALA A 173 -44.38 -3.69 -8.29
C ALA A 173 -44.63 -5.12 -7.76
N TYR A 174 -43.93 -5.52 -6.71
CA TYR A 174 -44.02 -6.85 -6.11
C TYR A 174 -43.89 -6.75 -4.57
N PRO A 175 -44.99 -6.46 -3.85
CA PRO A 175 -44.97 -6.22 -2.41
C PRO A 175 -44.70 -7.47 -1.58
N ASP A 176 -45.02 -8.67 -2.10
CA ASP A 176 -44.87 -9.94 -1.39
C ASP A 176 -43.45 -10.53 -1.46
N ILE A 177 -42.54 -9.87 -2.19
CA ILE A 177 -41.14 -10.30 -2.31
C ILE A 177 -40.31 -9.66 -1.21
N ASN A 178 -39.52 -10.46 -0.48
CA ASN A 178 -38.53 -9.94 0.45
C ASN A 178 -37.32 -9.38 -0.32
N TRP A 179 -37.41 -8.11 -0.70
CA TRP A 179 -36.36 -7.40 -1.44
C TRP A 179 -35.08 -7.16 -0.63
N GLU A 180 -35.19 -7.16 0.70
CA GLU A 180 -34.04 -7.03 1.59
C GLU A 180 -33.16 -8.27 1.53
N ASP A 181 -33.77 -9.47 1.60
CA ASP A 181 -33.07 -10.74 1.45
C ASP A 181 -32.51 -10.90 0.03
N PHE A 182 -33.30 -10.55 -1.00
CA PHE A 182 -32.85 -10.58 -2.40
C PHE A 182 -31.60 -9.73 -2.62
N ALA A 183 -31.60 -8.48 -2.15
CA ALA A 183 -30.46 -7.58 -2.29
C ALA A 183 -29.25 -8.05 -1.47
N GLY A 184 -29.50 -8.59 -0.27
CA GLY A 184 -28.49 -9.23 0.57
C GLY A 184 -27.78 -10.37 -0.15
N ASP A 185 -28.54 -11.34 -0.63
CA ASP A 185 -28.05 -12.51 -1.35
C ASP A 185 -27.31 -12.11 -2.63
N PHE A 186 -27.86 -11.19 -3.42
CA PHE A 186 -27.21 -10.70 -4.63
C PHE A 186 -25.83 -10.08 -4.35
N ILE A 187 -25.74 -9.19 -3.38
CA ILE A 187 -24.49 -8.48 -3.09
C ILE A 187 -23.45 -9.41 -2.44
N VAL A 188 -23.87 -10.23 -1.49
CA VAL A 188 -22.95 -11.07 -0.69
C VAL A 188 -22.56 -12.34 -1.45
N ASN A 189 -23.52 -13.11 -1.95
CA ASN A 189 -23.25 -14.43 -2.51
C ASN A 189 -22.88 -14.38 -3.99
N ASN A 190 -23.44 -13.45 -4.76
CA ASN A 190 -23.16 -13.39 -6.20
C ASN A 190 -22.02 -12.44 -6.54
N LEU A 191 -21.93 -11.29 -5.88
CA LEU A 191 -20.85 -10.32 -6.13
C LEU A 191 -19.69 -10.45 -5.12
N GLY A 192 -19.89 -11.15 -3.99
CA GLY A 192 -18.84 -11.27 -2.96
C GLY A 192 -18.47 -9.93 -2.34
N LEU A 193 -19.42 -9.00 -2.24
CA LEU A 193 -19.24 -7.68 -1.64
C LEU A 193 -19.95 -7.61 -0.28
N HIS A 194 -19.52 -6.69 0.57
CA HIS A 194 -20.25 -6.34 1.79
C HIS A 194 -21.42 -5.42 1.47
N ARG A 195 -22.65 -5.80 1.84
CA ARG A 195 -23.84 -4.97 1.56
C ARG A 195 -23.97 -3.82 2.54
N GLN A 196 -23.98 -2.60 2.01
CA GLN A 196 -24.48 -1.44 2.73
C GLN A 196 -26.00 -1.39 2.64
N ARG A 197 -26.66 -1.50 3.79
CA ARG A 197 -28.13 -1.65 3.85
C ARG A 197 -28.87 -0.31 3.81
N ILE A 198 -28.39 0.68 4.57
CA ILE A 198 -29.06 1.98 4.72
C ILE A 198 -28.26 3.02 3.94
N THR A 199 -28.72 3.35 2.74
CA THR A 199 -28.00 4.25 1.82
C THR A 199 -28.92 5.31 1.26
N THR A 200 -28.34 6.30 0.59
CA THR A 200 -29.11 7.21 -0.28
C THR A 200 -29.18 6.59 -1.68
N GLN A 201 -29.12 7.41 -2.75
CA GLN A 201 -28.96 6.85 -4.09
C GLN A 201 -27.59 6.19 -4.29
N ILE A 202 -26.55 6.71 -3.63
CA ILE A 202 -25.16 6.24 -3.71
C ILE A 202 -24.79 5.38 -2.50
N GLU A 203 -23.70 4.61 -2.63
CA GLU A 203 -23.02 3.99 -1.49
C GLU A 203 -22.39 5.03 -0.55
N HIS A 204 -21.94 4.58 0.63
CA HIS A 204 -21.33 5.47 1.63
C HIS A 204 -19.95 6.01 1.23
N TYR A 205 -19.23 5.29 0.39
CA TYR A 205 -17.81 5.52 0.06
C TYR A 205 -16.82 5.46 1.25
N ASP A 206 -17.29 5.33 2.49
CA ASP A 206 -16.44 5.31 3.69
C ASP A 206 -15.43 4.14 3.71
N TYR A 207 -15.85 2.93 3.31
CA TYR A 207 -14.91 1.81 3.18
C TYR A 207 -13.88 2.03 2.05
N MET A 208 -14.29 2.74 1.00
CA MET A 208 -13.40 3.12 -0.09
C MET A 208 -12.36 4.15 0.39
N ALA A 209 -12.79 5.14 1.17
CA ALA A 209 -11.91 6.11 1.81
C ALA A 209 -10.93 5.44 2.80
N ALA A 210 -11.41 4.49 3.60
CA ALA A 210 -10.57 3.69 4.49
C ALA A 210 -9.50 2.91 3.71
N TYR A 211 -9.88 2.29 2.59
CA TYR A 211 -8.96 1.58 1.71
C TYR A 211 -7.87 2.52 1.15
N PHE A 212 -8.25 3.68 0.62
CA PHE A 212 -7.30 4.67 0.09
C PHE A 212 -6.35 5.21 1.16
N ASN A 213 -6.87 5.55 2.35
CA ASN A 213 -6.05 6.02 3.45
C ASN A 213 -5.06 4.95 3.93
N ASN A 214 -5.44 3.67 3.92
CA ASN A 214 -4.54 2.59 4.27
C ASN A 214 -3.43 2.38 3.22
N LEU A 215 -3.77 2.44 1.93
CA LEU A 215 -2.76 2.45 0.87
C LEU A 215 -1.82 3.64 0.98
N ALA A 216 -2.34 4.83 1.31
CA ALA A 216 -1.51 6.01 1.52
C ALA A 216 -0.52 5.83 2.68
N ARG A 217 -0.91 5.16 3.77
CA ARG A 217 0.01 4.80 4.87
C ARG A 217 1.11 3.83 4.43
N ILE A 218 0.77 2.80 3.65
CA ILE A 218 1.76 1.89 3.04
C ILE A 218 2.73 2.70 2.18
N ASN A 219 2.22 3.57 1.31
CA ASN A 219 3.03 4.42 0.46
C ASN A 219 3.95 5.36 1.24
N THR A 220 3.50 5.89 2.38
CA THR A 220 4.33 6.73 3.26
C THR A 220 5.47 5.93 3.90
N ILE A 221 5.26 4.66 4.27
CA ILE A 221 6.33 3.77 4.74
C ILE A 221 7.33 3.50 3.62
N LEU A 222 6.85 3.29 2.39
CA LEU A 222 7.71 3.07 1.23
C LEU A 222 8.45 4.35 0.80
N LEU A 223 7.88 5.52 1.03
CA LEU A 223 8.52 6.81 0.77
C LEU A 223 9.72 7.01 1.72
N ASP A 224 9.51 6.67 2.99
CA ASP A 224 10.54 6.65 4.03
C ASP A 224 11.66 5.67 3.65
N LEU A 225 11.31 4.44 3.22
CA LEU A 225 12.26 3.47 2.69
C LEU A 225 13.06 4.00 1.49
N SER A 226 12.40 4.63 0.51
CA SER A 226 13.09 5.20 -0.65
C SER A 226 14.17 6.19 -0.24
N ARG A 227 13.88 7.05 0.74
CA ARG A 227 14.80 8.09 1.22
C ARG A 227 15.96 7.51 2.01
N ASP A 228 15.70 6.55 2.89
CA ASP A 228 16.75 5.89 3.64
C ASP A 228 17.68 5.09 2.71
N MET A 229 17.12 4.35 1.74
CA MET A 229 17.93 3.64 0.75
C MET A 229 18.75 4.60 -0.11
N TRP A 230 18.19 5.75 -0.49
CA TRP A 230 18.94 6.80 -1.19
C TRP A 230 20.12 7.30 -0.35
N LEU A 231 19.91 7.54 0.95
CA LEU A 231 20.96 7.97 1.88
C LEU A 231 22.03 6.89 2.07
N TYR A 232 21.65 5.61 2.21
CA TYR A 232 22.62 4.52 2.31
C TYR A 232 23.47 4.39 1.05
N VAL A 233 22.88 4.58 -0.14
CA VAL A 233 23.66 4.63 -1.40
C VAL A 233 24.58 5.87 -1.41
N SER A 234 24.10 7.03 -0.96
CA SER A 234 24.92 8.25 -0.86
C SER A 234 26.08 8.14 0.12
N MET A 235 25.94 7.34 1.19
CA MET A 235 27.00 7.02 2.16
C MET A 235 27.92 5.89 1.68
N GLU A 236 27.68 5.38 0.48
CA GLU A 236 28.38 4.26 -0.14
C GLU A 236 28.25 2.93 0.63
N TYR A 237 27.24 2.81 1.50
CA TYR A 237 26.91 1.54 2.19
C TYR A 237 26.39 0.50 1.19
N PHE A 238 25.81 0.98 0.09
CA PHE A 238 25.50 0.17 -1.07
C PHE A 238 26.14 0.73 -2.33
N LYS A 239 26.75 -0.16 -3.10
CA LYS A 239 27.01 0.04 -4.53
C LYS A 239 25.80 -0.46 -5.33
N GLN A 240 25.77 -0.15 -6.62
CA GLN A 240 24.68 -0.57 -7.50
C GLN A 240 25.21 -1.42 -8.67
N LYS A 241 24.51 -2.51 -8.97
CA LYS A 241 24.76 -3.34 -10.16
C LYS A 241 24.55 -2.50 -11.42
N ILE A 242 25.49 -2.60 -12.35
CA ILE A 242 25.43 -1.96 -13.66
C ILE A 242 25.06 -3.02 -14.68
N LYS A 243 24.11 -2.72 -15.57
CA LYS A 243 23.89 -3.51 -16.79
C LYS A 243 24.71 -2.93 -17.93
N GLU A 244 25.32 -3.80 -18.73
CA GLU A 244 26.05 -3.38 -19.92
C GLU A 244 25.14 -2.54 -20.84
N GLY A 245 25.62 -1.35 -21.24
CA GLY A 245 24.87 -0.39 -22.05
C GLY A 245 23.99 0.61 -21.29
N GLU A 246 23.79 0.48 -19.97
CA GLU A 246 23.10 1.53 -19.20
C GLU A 246 23.99 2.78 -19.04
N VAL A 247 23.46 3.94 -19.45
CA VAL A 247 24.11 5.24 -19.28
C VAL A 247 23.62 5.88 -17.98
N GLY A 248 24.48 5.95 -16.96
CA GLY A 248 24.11 6.52 -15.66
C GLY A 248 24.13 8.05 -15.59
N SER A 249 24.87 8.73 -16.47
CA SER A 249 24.87 10.19 -16.66
C SER A 249 25.29 10.53 -18.08
N SER A 250 24.65 11.54 -18.68
CA SER A 250 24.98 12.03 -20.02
C SER A 250 26.37 12.68 -20.13
N ALA A 251 26.97 13.08 -19.00
CA ALA A 251 28.25 13.80 -18.95
C ALA A 251 29.32 13.14 -18.06
N MET A 252 28.94 12.24 -17.15
CA MET A 252 29.87 11.63 -16.17
C MET A 252 29.88 10.10 -16.31
N PRO A 253 30.83 9.51 -17.06
CA PRO A 253 30.84 8.09 -17.41
C PRO A 253 30.89 7.11 -16.22
N HIS A 254 31.38 7.55 -15.06
CA HIS A 254 31.52 6.74 -13.85
C HIS A 254 30.28 6.79 -12.94
N LYS A 255 29.30 7.67 -13.22
CA LYS A 255 28.21 7.98 -12.28
C LYS A 255 27.09 6.96 -12.38
N VAL A 256 26.75 6.31 -11.26
CA VAL A 256 25.59 5.41 -11.12
C VAL A 256 24.67 5.97 -10.04
N ASN A 257 23.41 6.25 -10.40
CA ASN A 257 22.45 6.95 -9.54
C ASN A 257 21.33 6.01 -9.08
N PRO A 258 20.81 6.19 -7.85
CA PRO A 258 19.69 5.40 -7.32
C PRO A 258 18.32 5.82 -7.94
N ILE A 259 18.26 5.95 -9.27
CA ILE A 259 17.09 6.49 -10.00
C ILE A 259 15.81 5.70 -9.78
N ASP A 260 15.92 4.40 -9.48
CA ASP A 260 14.77 3.54 -9.26
C ASP A 260 14.09 3.90 -7.90
N PHE A 261 14.86 4.28 -6.87
CA PHE A 261 14.32 4.77 -5.60
C PHE A 261 13.75 6.19 -5.74
N GLU A 262 14.43 7.07 -6.47
CA GLU A 262 13.96 8.44 -6.74
C GLU A 262 12.64 8.44 -7.54
N ASN A 263 12.52 7.54 -8.52
CA ASN A 263 11.28 7.35 -9.28
C ASN A 263 10.14 6.85 -8.40
N ALA A 264 10.43 5.92 -7.48
CA ALA A 264 9.44 5.45 -6.53
C ALA A 264 8.97 6.58 -5.61
N GLU A 265 9.88 7.33 -5.00
CA GLU A 265 9.57 8.49 -4.14
C GLU A 265 8.60 9.47 -4.82
N GLY A 266 8.89 9.88 -6.07
CA GLY A 266 8.02 10.81 -6.80
C GLY A 266 6.62 10.26 -7.06
N ASN A 267 6.52 8.98 -7.44
CA ASN A 267 5.22 8.34 -7.71
C ASN A 267 4.40 8.12 -6.45
N LEU A 268 5.03 7.78 -5.32
CA LEU A 268 4.35 7.62 -4.03
C LEU A 268 3.70 8.93 -3.57
N GLY A 269 4.39 10.05 -3.76
CA GLY A 269 3.85 11.38 -3.45
C GLY A 269 2.59 11.71 -4.28
N ILE A 270 2.62 11.47 -5.59
CA ILE A 270 1.46 11.68 -6.47
C ILE A 270 0.30 10.77 -6.10
N ALA A 271 0.57 9.49 -5.86
CA ALA A 271 -0.44 8.52 -5.44
C ALA A 271 -1.15 8.97 -4.17
N ASN A 272 -0.39 9.40 -3.16
CA ASN A 272 -0.94 9.83 -1.87
C ASN A 272 -1.79 11.09 -1.98
N ALA A 273 -1.36 12.08 -2.77
CA ALA A 273 -2.15 13.30 -2.99
C ALA A 273 -3.54 12.98 -3.55
N LEU A 274 -3.61 12.07 -4.51
CA LEU A 274 -4.87 11.64 -5.11
C LEU A 274 -5.68 10.72 -4.19
N PHE A 275 -5.04 9.81 -3.43
CA PHE A 275 -5.75 8.99 -2.45
C PHE A 275 -6.42 9.82 -1.37
N HIS A 276 -5.75 10.85 -0.83
CA HIS A 276 -6.36 11.76 0.15
C HIS A 276 -7.53 12.53 -0.47
N HIS A 277 -7.38 13.08 -1.68
CA HIS A 277 -8.48 13.74 -2.36
C HIS A 277 -9.70 12.83 -2.53
N LEU A 278 -9.49 11.58 -2.98
CA LEU A 278 -10.57 10.60 -3.15
C LEU A 278 -11.23 10.27 -1.82
N ALA A 279 -10.45 10.02 -0.78
CA ALA A 279 -10.94 9.65 0.55
C ALA A 279 -11.76 10.77 1.22
N GLU A 280 -11.38 12.03 1.00
CA GLU A 280 -12.07 13.19 1.57
C GLU A 280 -13.30 13.59 0.75
N LYS A 281 -13.22 13.53 -0.59
CA LYS A 281 -14.27 14.05 -1.46
C LYS A 281 -15.43 13.08 -1.67
N LEU A 282 -15.18 11.78 -1.77
CA LEU A 282 -16.21 10.82 -2.18
C LEU A 282 -17.35 10.67 -1.17
N PRO A 283 -17.11 10.58 0.16
CA PRO A 283 -18.19 10.42 1.15
C PRO A 283 -19.11 11.64 1.30
N VAL A 284 -18.74 12.80 0.73
CA VAL A 284 -19.51 14.04 0.84
C VAL A 284 -20.34 14.28 -0.41
N SER A 285 -21.66 14.18 -0.27
CA SER A 285 -22.63 14.42 -1.33
C SER A 285 -23.86 15.16 -0.80
N ARG A 286 -24.37 16.14 -1.56
CA ARG A 286 -25.52 16.94 -1.13
C ARG A 286 -26.80 16.10 -1.10
N LEU A 287 -27.51 16.10 0.04
CA LEU A 287 -28.77 15.39 0.24
C LEU A 287 -28.67 13.90 -0.15
N GLN A 288 -29.62 13.36 -0.92
CA GLN A 288 -29.61 11.96 -1.35
C GLN A 288 -28.58 11.67 -2.46
N ARG A 289 -28.05 12.73 -3.11
CA ARG A 289 -26.79 12.77 -3.87
C ARG A 289 -26.70 14.03 -4.74
N ASP A 290 -25.49 14.48 -4.99
CA ASP A 290 -25.10 15.16 -6.23
C ASP A 290 -24.25 14.22 -7.11
N LEU A 291 -23.92 14.63 -8.36
CA LEU A 291 -23.23 13.77 -9.34
C LEU A 291 -21.72 14.05 -9.41
N THR A 292 -21.14 14.79 -8.46
CA THR A 292 -19.72 15.15 -8.51
C THR A 292 -18.79 13.95 -8.30
N ASP A 293 -19.28 12.90 -7.65
CA ASP A 293 -18.58 11.63 -7.47
C ASP A 293 -18.38 10.88 -8.80
N SER A 294 -19.33 10.94 -9.73
CA SER A 294 -19.29 10.20 -11.01
C SER A 294 -18.04 10.48 -11.85
N THR A 295 -17.56 11.73 -11.91
CA THR A 295 -16.31 12.03 -12.63
C THR A 295 -15.08 11.67 -11.80
N VAL A 296 -15.17 11.82 -10.48
CA VAL A 296 -14.05 11.58 -9.57
C VAL A 296 -13.73 10.08 -9.46
N THR A 297 -14.72 9.20 -9.43
CA THR A 297 -14.50 7.75 -9.37
C THR A 297 -13.78 7.20 -10.60
N ARG A 298 -13.89 7.87 -11.76
CA ARG A 298 -13.13 7.53 -12.99
C ARG A 298 -11.62 7.74 -12.84
N THR A 299 -11.18 8.44 -11.80
CA THR A 299 -9.76 8.71 -11.53
C THR A 299 -9.13 7.69 -10.57
N ILE A 300 -9.89 6.77 -9.97
CA ILE A 300 -9.40 5.82 -8.95
C ILE A 300 -8.23 4.98 -9.45
N GLY A 301 -8.20 4.63 -10.74
CA GLY A 301 -7.10 3.88 -11.36
C GLY A 301 -5.77 4.64 -11.36
N ILE A 302 -5.78 5.98 -11.30
CA ILE A 302 -4.59 6.83 -11.41
C ILE A 302 -3.66 6.66 -10.19
N PRO A 303 -4.09 6.87 -8.92
CA PRO A 303 -3.21 6.65 -7.77
C PRO A 303 -2.80 5.18 -7.59
N LEU A 304 -3.66 4.24 -7.99
CA LEU A 304 -3.31 2.81 -8.01
C LEU A 304 -2.18 2.54 -9.00
N ALA A 305 -2.21 3.15 -10.19
CA ALA A 305 -1.15 3.02 -11.19
C ALA A 305 0.17 3.65 -10.71
N HIS A 306 0.13 4.85 -10.11
CA HIS A 306 1.33 5.47 -9.52
C HIS A 306 1.93 4.61 -8.41
N THR A 307 1.10 4.06 -7.53
CA THR A 307 1.53 3.10 -6.50
C THR A 307 2.20 1.87 -7.14
N LEU A 308 1.59 1.30 -8.18
CA LEU A 308 2.14 0.15 -8.89
C LEU A 308 3.49 0.45 -9.57
N ILE A 309 3.64 1.63 -10.16
CA ILE A 309 4.92 2.09 -10.73
C ILE A 309 5.98 2.16 -9.62
N ALA A 310 5.67 2.80 -8.50
CA ALA A 310 6.59 2.92 -7.39
C ALA A 310 7.02 1.55 -6.83
N LEU A 311 6.08 0.63 -6.63
CA LEU A 311 6.38 -0.73 -6.16
C LEU A 311 7.34 -1.47 -7.11
N LYS A 312 7.13 -1.35 -8.42
CA LYS A 312 8.02 -1.95 -9.43
C LYS A 312 9.40 -1.31 -9.43
N SER A 313 9.47 0.02 -9.30
CA SER A 313 10.73 0.76 -9.22
C SER A 313 11.52 0.40 -7.95
N LEU A 314 10.85 0.32 -6.79
CA LEU A 314 11.48 -0.17 -5.54
C LEU A 314 12.02 -1.58 -5.70
N MET A 315 11.25 -2.48 -6.29
CA MET A 315 11.68 -3.85 -6.53
C MET A 315 12.97 -3.88 -7.37
N LYS A 316 13.00 -3.13 -8.47
CA LYS A 316 14.18 -3.00 -9.33
C LYS A 316 15.37 -2.36 -8.60
N GLY A 317 15.15 -1.33 -7.79
CA GLY A 317 16.19 -0.70 -6.96
C GLY A 317 16.80 -1.66 -5.96
N MET A 318 15.97 -2.42 -5.25
CA MET A 318 16.40 -3.44 -4.28
C MET A 318 17.22 -4.56 -4.93
N ASP A 319 16.89 -4.99 -6.16
CA ASP A 319 17.64 -6.02 -6.87
C ASP A 319 19.04 -5.57 -7.33
N LYS A 320 19.26 -4.25 -7.41
CA LYS A 320 20.54 -3.65 -7.83
C LYS A 320 21.51 -3.43 -6.68
N LEU A 321 21.07 -3.52 -5.42
CA LEU A 321 21.95 -3.26 -4.27
C LEU A 321 23.08 -4.29 -4.19
N ILE A 322 24.28 -3.79 -3.90
CA ILE A 322 25.46 -4.58 -3.54
C ILE A 322 25.98 -4.01 -2.23
N LEU A 323 25.94 -4.81 -1.16
CA LEU A 323 26.43 -4.41 0.16
C LEU A 323 27.91 -4.05 0.11
N ASN A 324 28.28 -2.89 0.67
CA ASN A 324 29.66 -2.45 0.82
C ASN A 324 30.09 -2.54 2.29
N LYS A 325 30.31 -3.77 2.76
CA LYS A 325 30.63 -4.04 4.17
C LYS A 325 31.88 -3.30 4.64
N GLU A 326 32.91 -3.21 3.80
CA GLU A 326 34.16 -2.51 4.11
C GLU A 326 33.91 -1.04 4.50
N LYS A 327 33.03 -0.34 3.78
CA LYS A 327 32.69 1.05 4.08
C LYS A 327 31.90 1.18 5.38
N ILE A 328 30.95 0.29 5.63
CA ILE A 328 30.16 0.27 6.87
C ILE A 328 31.08 0.02 8.08
N ASP A 329 31.95 -0.99 7.98
CA ASP A 329 32.94 -1.32 9.01
C ASP A 329 33.87 -0.13 9.27
N ALA A 330 34.35 0.54 8.20
CA ALA A 330 35.22 1.71 8.32
C ALA A 330 34.52 2.89 9.01
N ASP A 331 33.25 3.15 8.71
CA ASP A 331 32.48 4.21 9.37
C ASP A 331 32.28 3.92 10.86
N LEU A 332 31.98 2.66 11.23
CA LEU A 332 31.92 2.24 12.64
C LEU A 332 33.26 2.44 13.36
N GLN A 333 34.36 1.96 12.77
CA GLN A 333 35.69 2.06 13.37
C GLN A 333 36.20 3.50 13.47
N ASN A 334 35.67 4.43 12.67
CA ASN A 334 36.00 5.85 12.76
C ASN A 334 35.17 6.60 13.81
N ASN A 335 34.17 5.97 14.44
CA ASN A 335 33.23 6.61 15.35
C ASN A 335 33.21 5.96 16.75
N TRP A 336 34.38 5.77 17.36
CA TRP A 336 34.50 5.33 18.75
C TRP A 336 33.72 6.13 19.80
N PRO A 337 33.41 7.44 19.66
CA PRO A 337 32.58 8.15 20.64
C PRO A 337 31.22 7.49 20.91
N VAL A 338 30.68 6.68 20.00
CA VAL A 338 29.34 6.07 20.15
C VAL A 338 29.25 5.04 21.27
N ILE A 339 30.36 4.48 21.74
CA ILE A 339 30.35 3.54 22.88
C ILE A 339 30.38 4.27 24.23
N ALA A 340 30.46 5.61 24.24
CA ALA A 340 30.41 6.41 25.47
C ALA A 340 29.14 6.12 26.28
N GLU A 341 28.01 5.91 25.60
CA GLU A 341 26.75 5.53 26.25
C GLU A 341 26.89 4.22 27.05
N ALA A 342 27.51 3.19 26.46
CA ALA A 342 27.74 1.91 27.12
C ALA A 342 28.62 2.06 28.36
N ILE A 343 29.73 2.80 28.22
CA ILE A 343 30.69 3.05 29.30
C ILE A 343 30.02 3.79 30.46
N GLN A 344 29.30 4.89 30.20
CA GLN A 344 28.62 5.61 31.29
C GLN A 344 27.56 4.73 31.98
N THR A 345 26.91 3.84 31.23
CA THR A 345 25.85 2.98 31.77
C THR A 345 26.42 1.92 32.70
N ILE A 346 27.55 1.31 32.34
CA ILE A 346 28.28 0.38 33.22
C ILE A 346 28.84 1.12 34.44
N LEU A 347 29.36 2.34 34.28
CA LEU A 347 29.79 3.13 35.43
C LEU A 347 28.64 3.48 36.39
N ARG A 348 27.45 3.78 35.86
CA ARG A 348 26.23 3.94 36.67
C ARG A 348 25.88 2.66 37.43
N ARG A 349 26.00 1.48 36.80
CA ARG A 349 25.81 0.18 37.46
C ARG A 349 26.75 0.00 38.65
N GLU A 350 28.00 0.43 38.51
CA GLU A 350 29.01 0.39 39.60
C GLU A 350 28.89 1.53 40.61
N ASN A 351 27.86 2.38 40.50
CA ASN A 351 27.66 3.55 41.36
C ASN A 351 28.87 4.53 41.35
N TYR A 352 29.57 4.63 40.23
CA TYR A 352 30.67 5.56 40.02
C TYR A 352 30.14 7.02 40.03
N PRO A 353 30.82 7.98 40.69
CA PRO A 353 30.34 9.35 40.79
C PRO A 353 30.38 10.09 39.45
N ASP A 354 29.31 10.84 39.15
CA ASP A 354 29.19 11.73 37.97
C ASP A 354 29.72 11.10 36.65
N PRO A 355 29.22 9.92 36.25
CA PRO A 355 29.80 9.15 35.16
C PRO A 355 29.61 9.86 33.81
N TYR A 356 28.51 10.58 33.63
CA TYR A 356 28.25 11.35 32.41
C TYR A 356 29.24 12.52 32.27
N GLU A 357 29.46 13.28 33.33
CA GLU A 357 30.40 14.41 33.40
C GLU A 357 31.84 13.93 33.18
N THR A 358 32.18 12.76 33.72
CA THR A 358 33.47 12.11 33.52
C THR A 358 33.71 11.77 32.06
N LEU A 359 32.70 11.26 31.34
CA LEU A 359 32.80 10.98 29.91
C LEU A 359 32.69 12.22 29.02
N LEU A 360 32.02 13.28 29.49
CA LEU A 360 31.94 14.55 28.78
C LEU A 360 33.34 15.18 28.62
N LYS A 361 34.21 15.00 29.63
CA LYS A 361 35.63 15.43 29.58
C LYS A 361 36.44 14.67 28.53
N LEU A 362 36.10 13.40 28.25
CA LEU A 362 36.72 12.58 27.20
C LEU A 362 36.22 12.99 25.82
N THR A 363 34.91 13.23 25.70
CA THR A 363 34.23 13.43 24.41
C THR A 363 34.24 14.86 23.88
N ARG A 364 34.37 15.87 24.75
CA ARG A 364 34.51 17.29 24.36
C ARG A 364 35.97 17.72 24.29
N THR A 365 36.76 17.03 23.46
CA THR A 365 38.12 17.47 23.13
C THR A 365 38.23 17.71 21.62
N ASN A 366 39.07 18.66 21.19
CA ASN A 366 39.36 18.88 19.76
C ASN A 366 40.22 17.75 19.14
N LYS A 367 40.35 16.60 19.81
CA LYS A 367 41.14 15.45 19.39
C LYS A 367 40.22 14.33 18.92
N LYS A 368 40.65 13.59 17.90
CA LYS A 368 39.92 12.40 17.44
C LYS A 368 39.94 11.34 18.54
N ILE A 369 38.77 10.85 18.93
CA ILE A 369 38.64 9.77 19.90
C ILE A 369 38.83 8.45 19.16
N THR A 370 39.82 7.66 19.56
CA THR A 370 40.11 6.34 19.02
C THR A 370 39.91 5.26 20.08
N GLY A 371 40.01 3.98 19.67
CA GLY A 371 39.98 2.86 20.61
C GLY A 371 41.09 2.93 21.64
N GLU A 372 42.28 3.42 21.26
CA GLU A 372 43.39 3.64 22.18
C GLU A 372 43.03 4.71 23.22
N THR A 373 42.49 5.85 22.79
CA THR A 373 42.08 6.93 23.72
C THR A 373 41.03 6.46 24.72
N ILE A 374 40.08 5.63 24.29
CA ILE A 374 39.06 5.06 25.19
C ILE A 374 39.69 4.05 26.17
N ARG A 375 40.62 3.20 25.73
CA ARG A 375 41.31 2.25 26.63
C ARG A 375 42.13 2.98 27.70
N GLU A 376 42.90 3.99 27.32
CA GLU A 376 43.66 4.83 28.26
C GLU A 376 42.74 5.52 29.28
N PHE A 377 41.58 6.00 28.84
CA PHE A 377 40.57 6.54 29.75
C PHE A 377 40.07 5.48 30.74
N ILE A 378 39.77 4.27 30.26
CA ILE A 378 39.29 3.17 31.11
C ILE A 378 40.34 2.74 32.14
N ASP A 379 41.63 2.72 31.77
CA ASP A 379 42.73 2.40 32.69
C ASP A 379 42.79 3.35 33.88
N GLY A 380 42.46 4.62 33.67
CA GLY A 380 42.43 5.66 34.70
C GLY A 380 41.19 5.65 35.62
N LEU A 381 40.19 4.79 35.38
CA LEU A 381 38.98 4.71 36.21
C LEU A 381 39.27 3.99 37.54
N ASP A 382 38.69 4.49 38.63
CA ASP A 382 38.71 3.84 39.94
C ASP A 382 37.54 2.83 40.06
N VAL A 383 37.66 1.72 39.32
CA VAL A 383 36.71 0.61 39.31
C VAL A 383 37.48 -0.73 39.35
N PRO A 384 36.85 -1.83 39.81
CA PRO A 384 37.51 -3.14 39.83
C PRO A 384 38.05 -3.56 38.47
N GLU A 385 39.18 -4.28 38.42
CA GLU A 385 39.83 -4.67 37.16
C GLU A 385 38.89 -5.46 36.24
N LYS A 386 38.03 -6.31 36.82
CA LYS A 386 36.98 -7.04 36.08
C LYS A 386 36.04 -6.10 35.30
N VAL A 387 35.72 -4.94 35.86
CA VAL A 387 34.88 -3.93 35.19
C VAL A 387 35.68 -3.22 34.10
N LYS A 388 36.97 -2.94 34.31
CA LYS A 388 37.84 -2.39 33.26
C LYS A 388 37.94 -3.35 32.08
N ASP A 389 38.08 -4.64 32.32
CA ASP A 389 38.09 -5.67 31.28
C ASP A 389 36.78 -5.71 30.50
N GLU A 390 35.63 -5.64 31.19
CA GLU A 390 34.30 -5.55 30.55
C GLU A 390 34.21 -4.31 29.66
N LEU A 391 34.59 -3.13 30.17
CA LEU A 391 34.57 -1.87 29.43
C LEU A 391 35.49 -1.91 28.19
N LYS A 392 36.70 -2.46 28.32
CA LYS A 392 37.68 -2.58 27.22
C LYS A 392 37.25 -3.56 26.13
N ALA A 393 36.34 -4.48 26.43
CA ALA A 393 35.78 -5.41 25.45
C ALA A 393 34.74 -4.76 24.52
N ILE A 394 34.20 -3.60 24.89
CA ILE A 394 33.19 -2.87 24.12
C ILE A 394 33.85 -2.19 22.92
N ARG A 395 33.24 -2.37 21.75
CA ARG A 395 33.64 -1.78 20.48
C ARG A 395 32.41 -1.32 19.70
N PRO A 396 32.55 -0.38 18.76
CA PRO A 396 31.44 0.03 17.89
C PRO A 396 30.75 -1.15 17.17
N ASP A 397 31.50 -2.19 16.78
CA ASP A 397 30.97 -3.34 16.05
C ASP A 397 30.19 -4.35 16.92
N ASN A 398 30.41 -4.39 18.23
CA ASN A 398 29.75 -5.33 19.14
C ASN A 398 28.74 -4.67 20.10
N TYR A 399 28.69 -3.34 20.15
CA TYR A 399 27.69 -2.58 20.90
C TYR A 399 26.41 -2.36 20.07
N THR A 400 25.76 -3.46 19.67
CA THR A 400 24.62 -3.47 18.73
C THR A 400 23.29 -3.91 19.37
N GLY A 401 23.27 -4.08 20.70
CA GLY A 401 22.06 -4.43 21.45
C GLY A 401 21.53 -5.82 21.13
N LEU A 402 20.23 -6.01 21.37
CA LEU A 402 19.54 -7.29 21.19
C LEU A 402 19.57 -7.75 19.72
N GLU A 403 19.65 -9.06 19.52
CA GLU A 403 19.35 -9.69 18.24
C GLU A 403 17.83 -9.75 18.06
N MET A 404 17.32 -9.00 17.09
CA MET A 404 15.88 -8.85 16.83
C MET A 404 15.37 -9.67 15.62
N LEU A 405 16.25 -10.43 14.95
CA LEU A 405 15.97 -11.20 13.72
C LEU A 405 16.57 -12.60 13.70
#